data_AF-A0AAV0VME2-F1
#
_entry.id   AF-A0AAV0VME2-F1
#
_cell.length_a   1.000
_cell.length_b   1.000
_cell.length_c   1.000
_cell.angle_alpha   90.00
_cell.angle_beta   90.00
_cell.angle_gamma   90.00
#
_symmetry.space_group_name_H-M   'P 1'
#
loop_
_entity.id
_entity.type
_entity.pdbx_description
1 polymer ?
#
loop_
_entity_poly.entity_id
_entity_poly.type
_entity_poly.pdbx_seq_one_letter_code
_entity_poly.pdbx_strand_id
1 'polypeptide(L)'
;MSASEMLCLVRYFGLIIGDLVPRKNKVWHLYNVFYKIVDVCCSRCLQPECHVQLNKLVSEHNELYLSISKCTLKLKYHFLLHYGHLLLKNGPLILTSSIRFEAKHKTIKAIANAIPCRINLGHTLSHKIQLQMINRFLSHTGLQPVLKFSSSSFNEDHSNYLFDLPPEFECNSFSPTWLEYKGIEYKNGMLLVLEVISGECLFGEIHKMLVNSTRIPYFVVKPL
;
A
#
# COMPACT_ATOMS: atom_id res chain seq x y z
N MET A 1 -12.78 7.82 -17.08
CA MET A 1 -11.78 7.77 -16.01
C MET A 1 -12.21 6.74 -14.98
N SER A 2 -11.36 5.75 -14.69
CA SER A 2 -11.58 4.75 -13.65
C SER A 2 -11.41 5.34 -12.25
N ALA A 3 -11.89 4.65 -11.20
CA ALA A 3 -11.74 5.12 -9.82
C ALA A 3 -10.27 5.35 -9.42
N SER A 4 -9.36 4.48 -9.87
CA SER A 4 -7.92 4.63 -9.64
C SER A 4 -7.30 5.81 -10.40
N GLU A 5 -7.76 6.08 -11.62
CA GLU A 5 -7.32 7.26 -12.38
C GLU A 5 -7.78 8.55 -11.71
N MET A 6 -9.02 8.60 -11.23
CA MET A 6 -9.55 9.75 -10.48
C MET A 6 -8.79 9.97 -9.18
N LEU A 7 -8.49 8.91 -8.43
CA LEU A 7 -7.69 9.01 -7.20
C LEU A 7 -6.27 9.50 -7.50
N CYS A 8 -5.66 9.01 -8.58
CA CYS A 8 -4.35 9.46 -9.05
C CYS A 8 -4.39 10.96 -9.39
N LEU A 9 -5.39 11.38 -10.18
CA LEU A 9 -5.59 12.79 -10.52
C LEU A 9 -5.71 13.64 -9.26
N VAL A 10 -6.58 13.30 -8.31
CA VAL A 10 -6.73 14.06 -7.06
C VAL A 10 -5.42 14.13 -6.27
N ARG A 11 -4.59 13.08 -6.27
CA ARG A 11 -3.32 13.10 -5.54
C ARG A 11 -2.27 14.01 -6.18
N TYR A 12 -2.20 14.04 -7.50
CA TYR A 12 -1.16 14.75 -8.23
C TYR A 12 -1.60 16.10 -8.80
N PHE A 13 -2.90 16.41 -8.85
CA PHE A 13 -3.41 17.64 -9.45
C PHE A 13 -2.84 18.90 -8.77
N GLY A 14 -2.62 18.84 -7.45
CA GLY A 14 -1.94 19.90 -6.70
C GLY A 14 -0.49 20.13 -7.15
N LEU A 15 0.20 19.08 -7.60
CA LEU A 15 1.58 19.17 -8.09
C LEU A 15 1.65 19.62 -9.55
N ILE A 16 0.63 19.32 -10.36
CA ILE A 16 0.62 19.64 -11.80
C ILE A 16 0.29 21.12 -12.05
N ILE A 17 -0.64 21.69 -11.29
CA ILE A 17 -1.20 23.04 -11.55
C ILE A 17 -1.04 23.99 -10.35
N GLY A 18 -0.57 23.50 -9.19
CA GLY A 18 -0.59 24.30 -7.95
C GLY A 18 0.23 25.59 -8.01
N ASP A 19 1.26 25.66 -8.85
CA ASP A 19 2.07 26.85 -9.13
C ASP A 19 1.33 27.90 -9.98
N LEU A 20 0.43 27.47 -10.85
CA LEU A 20 -0.37 28.34 -11.72
C LEU A 20 -1.58 28.96 -10.98
N VAL A 21 -1.88 28.51 -9.77
CA VAL A 21 -3.08 28.97 -9.04
C VAL A 21 -2.77 30.20 -8.17
N PRO A 22 -3.55 31.29 -8.30
CA PRO A 22 -3.37 32.48 -7.47
C PRO A 22 -3.50 32.18 -5.98
N ARG A 23 -2.64 32.84 -5.18
CA ARG A 23 -2.72 32.78 -3.72
C ARG A 23 -4.09 33.29 -3.24
N LYS A 24 -4.68 32.60 -2.26
CA LYS A 24 -6.01 32.90 -1.65
C LYS A 24 -7.23 32.62 -2.54
N ASN A 25 -7.10 31.80 -3.59
CA ASN A 25 -8.27 31.37 -4.36
C ASN A 25 -9.18 30.44 -3.51
N LYS A 26 -10.46 30.82 -3.32
CA LYS A 26 -11.45 30.05 -2.56
C LYS A 26 -11.76 28.68 -3.17
N VAL A 27 -11.76 28.57 -4.50
CA VAL A 27 -11.97 27.30 -5.21
C VAL A 27 -10.79 26.36 -4.98
N TRP A 28 -9.57 26.90 -4.93
CA TRP A 28 -8.39 26.13 -4.58
C TRP A 28 -8.42 25.66 -3.13
N HIS A 29 -8.89 26.51 -2.21
CA HIS A 29 -9.10 26.11 -0.82
C HIS A 29 -10.09 24.95 -0.70
N LEU A 30 -11.21 25.01 -1.43
CA LEU A 30 -12.16 23.90 -1.51
C LEU A 30 -11.49 22.59 -1.95
N TYR A 31 -10.64 22.64 -2.98
CA TYR A 31 -9.86 21.50 -3.45
C TYR A 31 -8.85 21.00 -2.40
N ASN A 32 -8.15 21.90 -1.70
CA ASN A 32 -7.20 21.52 -0.65
C ASN A 32 -7.87 20.80 0.52
N VAL A 33 -9.06 21.27 0.94
CA VAL A 33 -9.85 20.60 1.98
C VAL A 33 -10.32 19.23 1.46
N PHE A 34 -10.79 19.15 0.22
CA PHE A 34 -11.18 17.88 -0.40
C PHE A 34 -10.02 16.88 -0.49
N TYR A 35 -8.83 17.36 -0.85
CA TYR A 35 -7.61 16.56 -0.89
C TYR A 35 -7.31 15.95 0.48
N LYS A 36 -7.39 16.74 1.56
CA LYS A 36 -7.20 16.25 2.94
C LYS A 36 -8.24 15.19 3.33
N ILE A 37 -9.50 15.37 2.94
CA ILE A 37 -10.56 14.36 3.17
C ILE A 37 -10.20 13.05 2.46
N VAL A 38 -9.83 13.12 1.18
CA VAL A 38 -9.44 11.94 0.39
C VAL A 38 -8.23 11.25 0.99
N ASP A 39 -7.24 12.00 1.48
CA ASP A 39 -6.03 11.46 2.10
C ASP A 39 -6.35 10.65 3.37
N VAL A 40 -7.16 11.22 4.27
CA VAL A 40 -7.65 10.50 5.46
C VAL A 40 -8.45 9.26 5.06
N CYS A 41 -9.36 9.36 4.09
CA CYS A 41 -10.18 8.23 3.66
C CYS A 41 -9.37 7.10 3.00
N CYS A 42 -8.24 7.45 2.35
CA CYS A 42 -7.38 6.49 1.66
C CYS A 42 -6.27 5.91 2.53
N SER A 43 -6.11 6.40 3.76
CA SER A 43 -5.11 5.93 4.70
C SER A 43 -5.48 4.56 5.26
N ARG A 44 -4.49 3.64 5.32
CA ARG A 44 -4.71 2.26 5.80
C ARG A 44 -4.57 2.12 7.31
N CYS A 45 -3.83 3.02 7.94
CA CYS A 45 -3.59 3.05 9.37
C CYS A 45 -3.96 4.44 9.84
N LEU A 46 -4.90 4.52 10.78
CA LEU A 46 -5.44 5.77 11.30
C LEU A 46 -5.58 5.65 12.81
N GLN A 47 -5.38 6.76 13.50
CA GLN A 47 -5.69 6.83 14.92
C GLN A 47 -7.21 6.97 15.14
N PRO A 48 -7.75 6.49 16.27
CA PRO A 48 -9.18 6.61 16.56
C PRO A 48 -9.68 8.06 16.49
N GLU A 49 -8.87 9.03 16.89
CA GLU A 49 -9.20 10.46 16.94
C GLU A 49 -9.35 11.09 15.53
N CYS A 50 -8.84 10.42 14.49
CA CYS A 50 -8.93 10.91 13.10
C CYS A 50 -10.39 11.09 12.63
N HIS A 51 -11.37 10.44 13.25
CA HIS A 51 -12.79 10.65 12.92
C HIS A 51 -13.26 12.08 13.22
N VAL A 52 -12.76 12.70 14.29
CA VAL A 52 -13.08 14.10 14.65
C VAL A 52 -12.50 15.05 13.61
N GLN A 53 -11.25 14.82 13.21
CA GLN A 53 -10.59 15.57 12.15
C GLN A 53 -11.33 15.45 10.83
N LEU A 54 -11.76 14.24 10.45
CA LEU A 54 -12.52 13.99 9.24
C LEU A 54 -13.86 14.75 9.25
N ASN A 55 -14.60 14.71 10.36
CA ASN A 55 -15.86 15.44 10.49
C ASN A 55 -15.67 16.96 10.34
N LYS A 56 -14.61 17.51 10.94
CA LYS A 56 -14.27 18.93 10.81
C LYS A 56 -13.94 19.30 9.36
N LEU A 57 -13.11 18.50 8.68
CA LEU A 57 -12.76 18.72 7.28
C LEU A 57 -14.00 18.65 6.37
N VAL A 58 -14.92 17.71 6.62
CA VAL A 58 -16.16 17.58 5.84
C VAL A 58 -17.10 18.77 6.07
N SER A 59 -17.24 19.27 7.30
CA SER A 59 -18.04 20.49 7.57
C SER A 59 -17.48 21.68 6.81
N GLU A 60 -16.17 21.92 6.93
CA GLU A 60 -15.47 23.01 6.23
C GLU A 60 -15.65 22.90 4.71
N HIS A 61 -15.49 21.69 4.15
CA HIS A 61 -15.67 21.45 2.72
C HIS A 61 -17.11 21.77 2.27
N ASN A 62 -18.11 21.31 3.02
CA ASN A 62 -19.51 21.50 2.68
C ASN A 62 -19.93 22.97 2.77
N GLU A 63 -19.49 23.69 3.82
CA GLU A 63 -19.73 25.13 3.97
C GLU A 63 -19.10 25.92 2.80
N LEU A 64 -17.84 25.63 2.46
CA LEU A 64 -17.18 26.25 1.32
C LEU A 64 -17.91 25.94 0.01
N TYR A 65 -18.30 24.68 -0.20
CA TYR A 65 -19.03 24.26 -1.40
C TYR A 65 -20.34 25.01 -1.56
N LEU A 66 -21.13 25.14 -0.49
CA LEU A 66 -22.40 25.89 -0.50
C LEU A 66 -22.16 27.37 -0.79
N SER A 67 -21.13 27.98 -0.19
CA SER A 67 -20.80 29.40 -0.40
C SER A 67 -20.37 29.71 -1.84
N ILE A 68 -19.64 28.79 -2.49
CA ILE A 68 -19.10 28.98 -3.84
C ILE A 68 -20.14 28.62 -4.89
N SER A 69 -20.81 27.47 -4.74
CA SER A 69 -21.75 26.96 -5.74
C SER A 69 -23.12 27.63 -5.69
N LYS A 70 -23.53 28.16 -4.52
CA LYS A 70 -24.87 28.67 -4.25
C LYS A 70 -25.99 27.66 -4.60
N CYS A 71 -25.66 26.38 -4.62
CA CYS A 71 -26.57 25.27 -4.92
C CYS A 71 -26.73 24.37 -3.69
N THR A 72 -27.64 23.41 -3.78
CA THR A 72 -27.80 22.37 -2.76
C THR A 72 -26.61 21.41 -2.74
N LEU A 73 -26.41 20.78 -1.58
CA LEU A 73 -25.36 19.79 -1.38
C LEU A 73 -25.62 18.54 -2.23
N LYS A 74 -24.62 18.11 -3.01
CA LYS A 74 -24.72 16.87 -3.77
C LYS A 74 -24.79 15.66 -2.83
N LEU A 75 -25.50 14.61 -3.25
CA LEU A 75 -25.66 13.37 -2.49
C LEU A 75 -24.32 12.78 -2.00
N LYS A 76 -23.26 12.83 -2.83
CA LYS A 76 -21.92 12.35 -2.45
C LYS A 76 -21.35 13.09 -1.24
N TYR A 77 -21.54 14.40 -1.17
CA TYR A 77 -21.06 15.21 -0.06
C TYR A 77 -21.93 15.06 1.20
N HIS A 78 -23.22 14.79 1.00
CA HIS A 78 -24.09 14.39 2.11
C HIS A 78 -23.62 13.07 2.74
N PHE A 79 -23.29 12.06 1.93
CA PHE A 79 -22.76 10.79 2.46
C PHE A 79 -21.43 10.93 3.20
N LEU A 80 -20.59 11.90 2.83
CA LEU A 80 -19.34 12.19 3.56
C LEU A 80 -19.58 12.56 5.04
N LEU A 81 -20.74 13.12 5.39
CA LEU A 81 -21.07 13.44 6.79
C LEU A 81 -21.07 12.18 7.68
N HIS A 82 -21.37 11.02 7.11
CA HIS A 82 -21.40 9.75 7.84
C HIS A 82 -20.03 9.06 7.90
N TYR A 83 -19.02 9.58 7.20
CA TYR A 83 -17.73 8.89 7.08
C TYR A 83 -16.96 8.86 8.39
N GLY A 84 -17.06 9.91 9.24
CA GLY A 84 -16.45 9.86 10.56
C GLY A 84 -17.03 8.75 11.45
N HIS A 85 -18.34 8.57 11.43
CA HIS A 85 -19.00 7.49 12.17
C HIS A 85 -18.65 6.10 11.63
N LEU A 86 -18.59 5.97 10.30
CA LEU A 86 -18.15 4.75 9.64
C LEU A 86 -16.71 4.40 9.98
N LEU A 87 -15.82 5.41 10.05
CA LEU A 87 -14.42 5.22 10.43
C LEU A 87 -14.30 4.71 11.86
N LEU A 88 -15.09 5.25 12.79
CA LEU A 88 -15.09 4.82 14.19
C LEU A 88 -15.57 3.38 14.36
N LYS A 89 -16.61 2.97 13.61
CA LYS A 89 -17.21 1.64 13.72
C LYS A 89 -16.46 0.55 12.95
N ASN A 90 -16.03 0.85 11.72
CA ASN A 90 -15.50 -0.14 10.79
C ASN A 90 -13.97 -0.04 10.63
N GLY A 91 -13.35 1.01 11.18
CA GLY A 91 -11.94 1.31 10.96
C GLY A 91 -11.68 1.94 9.58
N PRO A 92 -10.44 1.83 9.06
CA PRO A 92 -9.99 2.51 7.84
C PRO A 92 -10.87 2.25 6.60
N LEU A 93 -11.44 3.32 6.02
CA LEU A 93 -12.42 3.25 4.94
C LEU A 93 -11.85 2.67 3.63
N ILE A 94 -10.55 2.81 3.38
CA ILE A 94 -9.91 2.25 2.18
C ILE A 94 -10.01 0.71 2.12
N LEU A 95 -10.10 0.05 3.27
CA LEU A 95 -10.16 -1.42 3.36
C LEU A 95 -11.53 -1.97 2.92
N THR A 96 -12.58 -1.15 3.00
CA THR A 96 -13.93 -1.48 2.51
C THR A 96 -14.20 -0.97 1.10
N SER A 97 -13.19 -0.37 0.45
CA SER A 97 -13.34 0.19 -0.90
C SER A 97 -13.53 -0.88 -1.99
N SER A 98 -14.30 -0.55 -3.02
CA SER A 98 -14.56 -1.44 -4.16
C SER A 98 -13.55 -1.32 -5.31
N ILE A 99 -12.54 -0.45 -5.18
CA ILE A 99 -11.54 -0.18 -6.23
C ILE A 99 -10.83 -1.47 -6.69
N ARG A 100 -10.51 -2.37 -5.75
CA ARG A 100 -9.83 -3.64 -6.06
C ARG A 100 -10.76 -4.62 -6.80
N PHE A 101 -12.04 -4.64 -6.47
CA PHE A 101 -13.03 -5.47 -7.16
C PHE A 101 -13.25 -4.97 -8.59
N GLU A 102 -13.34 -3.66 -8.78
CA GLU A 102 -13.44 -3.05 -10.12
C GLU A 102 -12.20 -3.35 -10.98
N ALA A 103 -11.00 -3.30 -10.39
CA ALA A 103 -9.78 -3.69 -11.08
C ALA A 103 -9.80 -5.17 -11.54
N LYS A 104 -10.35 -6.08 -10.73
CA LYS A 104 -10.50 -7.50 -11.10
C LYS A 104 -11.46 -7.69 -12.28
N HIS A 105 -12.49 -6.86 -12.41
CA HIS A 105 -13.43 -6.93 -13.54
C HIS A 105 -12.74 -6.71 -14.89
N LYS A 106 -11.64 -5.94 -14.97
CA LYS A 106 -10.89 -5.75 -16.21
C LYS A 106 -10.39 -7.09 -16.78
N THR A 107 -9.85 -7.96 -15.93
CA THR A 107 -9.39 -9.29 -16.33
C THR A 107 -10.55 -10.17 -16.82
N ILE A 108 -11.68 -10.14 -16.13
CA ILE A 108 -12.86 -10.94 -16.47
C ILE A 108 -13.44 -10.48 -17.81
N LYS A 109 -13.55 -9.16 -18.04
CA LYS A 109 -14.01 -8.59 -19.31
C LYS A 109 -13.09 -8.97 -20.47
N ALA A 110 -11.77 -8.95 -20.27
CA ALA A 110 -10.82 -9.37 -21.30
C ALA A 110 -11.02 -10.84 -21.70
N ILE A 111 -11.22 -11.74 -20.73
CA ILE A 111 -11.53 -13.15 -20.99
C ILE A 111 -12.87 -13.29 -21.74
N ALA A 112 -13.90 -12.57 -21.29
CA ALA A 112 -15.23 -12.62 -21.91
C ALA A 112 -15.20 -12.17 -23.38
N ASN A 113 -14.41 -11.14 -23.70
CA ASN A 113 -14.25 -10.64 -25.07
C ASN A 113 -13.46 -11.61 -25.96
N ALA A 114 -12.50 -12.34 -25.41
CA ALA A 114 -11.66 -13.28 -26.17
C ALA A 114 -12.38 -14.60 -26.51
N ILE A 115 -13.34 -15.01 -25.67
CA ILE A 115 -14.13 -16.21 -25.94
C ILE A 115 -15.13 -15.88 -27.07
N PRO A 116 -15.36 -16.77 -28.06
CA PRO A 116 -16.40 -16.59 -29.07
C PRO A 116 -17.76 -17.18 -28.65
N CYS A 117 -17.77 -18.28 -27.89
CA CYS A 117 -19.00 -18.90 -27.39
C CYS A 117 -19.65 -18.06 -26.27
N ARG A 118 -20.95 -17.79 -26.37
CA ARG A 118 -21.73 -17.03 -25.36
C ARG A 118 -22.69 -17.89 -24.55
N ILE A 119 -22.78 -19.19 -24.85
CA ILE A 119 -23.61 -20.12 -24.09
C ILE A 119 -23.03 -20.26 -22.69
N ASN A 120 -23.85 -19.99 -21.66
CA ASN A 120 -23.47 -20.08 -20.26
C ASN A 120 -22.16 -19.34 -19.90
N LEU A 121 -21.99 -18.11 -20.39
CA LEU A 121 -20.77 -17.32 -20.21
C LEU A 121 -20.30 -17.24 -18.74
N GLY A 122 -21.22 -17.13 -17.79
CA GLY A 122 -20.89 -17.10 -16.36
C GLY A 122 -20.15 -18.35 -15.89
N HIS A 123 -20.55 -19.53 -16.35
CA HIS A 123 -19.88 -20.80 -16.05
C HIS A 123 -18.49 -20.86 -16.67
N THR A 124 -18.34 -20.43 -17.92
CA THR A 124 -17.04 -20.41 -18.59
C THR A 124 -16.06 -19.46 -17.91
N LEU A 125 -16.54 -18.27 -17.50
CA LEU A 125 -15.72 -17.30 -16.78
C LEU A 125 -15.33 -17.81 -15.38
N SER A 126 -16.26 -18.38 -14.62
CA SER A 126 -15.96 -18.91 -13.29
C SER A 126 -14.94 -20.05 -13.36
N HIS A 127 -15.10 -20.99 -14.29
CA HIS A 127 -14.16 -22.09 -14.51
C HIS A 127 -12.76 -21.57 -14.88
N LYS A 128 -12.66 -20.57 -15.77
CA LYS A 128 -11.37 -19.95 -16.12
C LYS A 128 -10.69 -19.30 -14.92
N ILE A 129 -11.45 -18.60 -14.07
CA ILE A 129 -10.91 -17.97 -12.85
C ILE A 129 -10.42 -19.03 -11.86
N GLN A 130 -11.16 -20.13 -11.69
CA GLN A 130 -10.75 -21.25 -10.85
C GLN A 130 -9.43 -21.87 -11.33
N LEU A 131 -9.29 -22.13 -12.64
CA LEU A 131 -8.04 -22.63 -13.21
C LEU A 131 -6.86 -21.68 -13.00
N GLN A 132 -7.07 -20.36 -13.16
CA GLN A 132 -6.04 -19.35 -12.87
C GLN A 132 -5.61 -19.38 -11.40
N MET A 133 -6.56 -19.59 -10.49
CA MET A 133 -6.31 -19.68 -9.06
C MET A 133 -5.53 -20.96 -8.69
N ILE A 134 -5.92 -22.11 -9.23
CA ILE A 134 -5.22 -23.39 -9.05
C ILE A 134 -3.76 -23.26 -9.52
N ASN A 135 -3.55 -22.72 -10.71
CA ASN A 135 -2.20 -22.51 -11.24
C ASN A 135 -1.35 -21.62 -10.31
N ARG A 136 -1.95 -20.57 -9.73
CA ARG A 136 -1.25 -19.69 -8.78
C ARG A 136 -0.84 -20.43 -7.51
N PHE A 137 -1.69 -21.32 -6.99
CA PHE A 137 -1.38 -22.13 -5.82
C PHE A 137 -0.27 -23.14 -6.10
N LEU A 138 -0.38 -23.89 -7.20
CA LEU A 138 0.63 -24.90 -7.58
C LEU A 138 2.00 -24.29 -7.87
N SER A 139 2.03 -23.12 -8.52
CA SER A 139 3.28 -22.42 -8.84
C SER A 139 3.84 -21.59 -7.68
N HIS A 140 3.12 -21.47 -6.55
CA HIS A 140 3.40 -20.56 -5.45
C HIS A 140 3.66 -19.09 -5.86
N THR A 141 3.20 -18.70 -7.05
CA THR A 141 3.49 -17.38 -7.64
C THR A 141 2.73 -16.27 -6.91
N GLY A 142 3.49 -15.32 -6.34
CA GLY A 142 2.93 -14.19 -5.61
C GLY A 142 2.21 -14.58 -4.30
N LEU A 143 2.55 -15.72 -3.71
CA LEU A 143 2.11 -16.14 -2.37
C LEU A 143 3.27 -16.16 -1.37
N GLN A 144 4.46 -16.56 -1.82
CA GLN A 144 5.68 -16.49 -1.00
C GLN A 144 6.29 -15.08 -1.07
N PRO A 145 6.97 -14.62 0.01
CA PRO A 145 7.82 -13.44 -0.08
C PRO A 145 8.86 -13.66 -1.17
N VAL A 146 8.89 -12.74 -2.15
CA VAL A 146 9.88 -12.77 -3.23
C VAL A 146 11.21 -12.40 -2.60
N LEU A 147 12.02 -13.42 -2.32
CA LEU A 147 13.41 -13.29 -1.97
C LEU A 147 14.23 -13.72 -3.20
N LYS A 148 14.95 -12.79 -3.81
CA LYS A 148 16.00 -13.10 -4.80
C LYS A 148 17.34 -12.80 -4.16
N PHE A 149 18.38 -13.57 -4.45
CA PHE A 149 19.69 -13.38 -3.85
C PHE A 149 20.78 -13.88 -4.79
N SER A 150 22.00 -13.38 -4.60
CA SER A 150 23.20 -13.95 -5.22
C SER A 150 23.39 -15.39 -4.76
N SER A 151 23.67 -16.33 -5.66
CA SER A 151 24.19 -17.64 -5.25
C SER A 151 25.51 -17.42 -4.50
N SER A 152 25.53 -17.71 -3.20
CA SER A 152 26.76 -17.80 -2.41
C SER A 152 26.83 -19.15 -1.71
N SER A 153 28.06 -19.62 -1.52
CA SER A 153 28.44 -20.92 -0.99
C SER A 153 27.79 -21.22 0.36
N PHE A 154 27.30 -22.46 0.50
CA PHE A 154 26.90 -23.02 1.78
C PHE A 154 28.11 -23.09 2.71
N ASN A 155 27.88 -22.71 3.97
CA ASN A 155 28.76 -22.85 5.13
C ASN A 155 29.79 -21.73 5.30
N GLU A 156 29.42 -20.74 6.11
CA GLU A 156 30.39 -20.05 6.95
C GLU A 156 30.09 -20.44 8.40
N ASP A 157 31.05 -21.07 9.07
CA ASP A 157 30.95 -21.41 10.50
C ASP A 157 30.64 -20.15 11.31
N HIS A 158 29.48 -20.13 11.97
CA HIS A 158 29.00 -18.99 12.75
C HIS A 158 29.62 -18.88 14.16
N SER A 159 30.70 -19.61 14.43
CA SER A 159 31.29 -19.76 15.77
C SER A 159 31.87 -18.48 16.38
N ASN A 160 32.00 -17.39 15.61
CA ASN A 160 32.61 -16.13 16.07
C ASN A 160 31.62 -14.97 16.29
N TYR A 161 30.31 -15.19 16.18
CA TYR A 161 29.34 -14.12 16.38
C TYR A 161 28.81 -14.11 17.81
N LEU A 162 29.14 -13.03 18.53
CA LEU A 162 28.88 -12.76 19.95
C LEU A 162 27.39 -12.51 20.29
N PHE A 163 26.47 -12.98 19.45
CA PHE A 163 25.03 -12.76 19.57
C PHE A 163 24.27 -14.08 19.65
N ASP A 164 23.29 -14.14 20.56
CA ASP A 164 22.27 -15.19 20.60
C ASP A 164 21.47 -15.17 19.28
N LEU A 165 21.99 -15.85 18.27
CA LEU A 165 21.26 -16.11 17.04
C LEU A 165 20.03 -16.96 17.40
N PRO A 166 18.84 -16.69 16.82
CA PRO A 166 17.70 -17.56 16.99
C PRO A 166 18.09 -19.01 16.61
N PRO A 167 17.60 -20.03 17.33
CA PRO A 167 17.99 -21.44 17.11
C PRO A 167 17.72 -21.93 15.69
N GLU A 168 16.89 -21.21 14.94
CA GLU A 168 16.61 -21.47 13.53
C GLU A 168 17.84 -21.28 12.61
N PHE A 169 18.87 -20.55 13.03
CA PHE A 169 20.06 -20.22 12.23
C PHE A 169 21.25 -21.17 12.41
N GLU A 170 21.23 -22.05 13.42
CA GLU A 170 22.35 -22.94 13.73
C GLU A 170 22.60 -24.01 12.66
N CYS A 171 21.57 -24.38 11.89
CA CYS A 171 21.64 -25.58 11.03
C CYS A 171 21.63 -25.31 9.52
N ASN A 172 21.13 -24.17 9.00
CA ASN A 172 20.99 -23.93 7.55
C ASN A 172 20.91 -22.43 7.19
N SER A 173 21.98 -21.70 7.44
CA SER A 173 22.07 -20.28 7.13
C SER A 173 23.07 -20.01 6.00
N PHE A 174 22.72 -19.09 5.09
CA PHE A 174 23.62 -18.62 4.04
C PHE A 174 23.73 -17.10 4.04
N SER A 175 24.91 -16.60 3.68
CA SER A 175 25.24 -15.17 3.62
C SER A 175 25.34 -14.69 2.16
N PRO A 176 24.27 -14.10 1.59
CA PRO A 176 24.33 -13.54 0.24
C PRO A 176 25.09 -12.21 0.20
N THR A 177 25.73 -11.89 -0.94
CA THR A 177 26.40 -10.59 -1.17
C THR A 177 25.38 -9.47 -1.44
N TRP A 178 24.27 -9.82 -2.06
CA TRP A 178 23.10 -8.97 -2.23
C TRP A 178 21.81 -9.80 -2.12
N LEU A 179 20.75 -9.19 -1.61
CA LEU A 179 19.41 -9.80 -1.60
C LEU A 179 18.35 -8.78 -1.97
N GLU A 180 17.34 -9.21 -2.73
CA GLU A 180 16.13 -8.47 -3.01
C GLU A 180 14.99 -9.09 -2.20
N TYR A 181 14.46 -8.34 -1.23
CA TYR A 181 13.34 -8.77 -0.40
C TYR A 181 12.16 -7.82 -0.57
N LYS A 182 11.00 -8.37 -0.95
CA LYS A 182 9.76 -7.60 -1.21
C LYS A 182 9.97 -6.45 -2.22
N GLY A 183 10.89 -6.61 -3.17
CA GLY A 183 11.18 -5.63 -4.21
C GLY A 183 12.17 -4.53 -3.81
N ILE A 184 12.79 -4.61 -2.64
CA ILE A 184 13.87 -3.71 -2.21
C ILE A 184 15.18 -4.51 -2.24
N GLU A 185 16.19 -3.98 -2.93
CA GLU A 185 17.54 -4.56 -2.97
C GLU A 185 18.38 -4.07 -1.79
N TYR A 186 19.04 -4.99 -1.10
CA TYR A 186 19.90 -4.76 0.05
C TYR A 186 21.31 -5.27 -0.26
N LYS A 187 22.31 -4.50 0.17
CA LYS A 187 23.74 -4.80 0.06
C LYS A 187 24.45 -4.52 1.38
N ASN A 188 25.57 -5.19 1.60
CA ASN A 188 26.47 -4.84 2.70
C ASN A 188 26.92 -3.37 2.56
N GLY A 189 26.95 -2.64 3.67
CA GLY A 189 27.27 -1.21 3.72
C GLY A 189 26.07 -0.27 3.51
N MET A 190 24.85 -0.79 3.28
CA MET A 190 23.65 0.06 3.25
C MET A 190 23.21 0.48 4.65
N LEU A 191 22.66 1.69 4.77
CA LEU A 191 22.09 2.22 6.01
C LEU A 191 20.62 1.82 6.14
N LEU A 192 20.28 1.23 7.28
CA LEU A 192 18.91 0.93 7.70
C LEU A 192 18.50 1.86 8.82
N VAL A 193 17.22 2.24 8.85
CA VAL A 193 16.61 2.93 9.99
C VAL A 193 16.18 1.87 10.99
N LEU A 194 16.81 1.86 12.17
CA LEU A 194 16.52 0.92 13.25
C LEU A 194 15.30 1.36 14.05
N GLU A 195 15.30 2.62 14.50
CA GLU A 195 14.23 3.21 15.29
C GLU A 195 14.02 4.68 14.91
N VAL A 196 12.79 5.16 15.07
CA VAL A 196 12.44 6.57 14.94
C VAL A 196 11.89 7.03 16.27
N ILE A 197 12.72 7.72 17.05
CA ILE A 197 12.33 8.27 18.36
C ILE A 197 12.11 9.76 18.19
N SER A 198 10.88 10.23 18.37
CA SER A 198 10.52 11.66 18.46
C SER A 198 11.03 12.56 17.32
N GLY A 199 11.23 12.01 16.11
CA GLY A 199 11.68 12.75 14.93
C GLY A 199 13.17 12.56 14.59
N GLU A 200 13.93 11.87 15.44
CA GLU A 200 15.30 11.46 15.16
C GLU A 200 15.33 9.98 14.74
N CYS A 201 16.02 9.69 13.64
CA CYS A 201 16.18 8.33 13.12
C CYS A 201 17.51 7.77 13.58
N LEU A 202 17.49 6.64 14.30
CA LEU A 202 18.68 5.85 14.57
C LEU A 202 19.01 5.03 13.33
N PHE A 203 20.22 5.22 12.81
CA PHE A 203 20.70 4.50 11.65
C PHE A 203 21.63 3.37 12.08
N GLY A 204 21.67 2.33 11.27
CA GLY A 204 22.68 1.29 11.41
C GLY A 204 23.11 0.76 10.06
N GLU A 205 24.39 0.42 9.94
CA GLU A 205 24.99 -0.09 8.71
C GLU A 205 24.89 -1.62 8.66
N ILE A 206 24.45 -2.16 7.52
CA ILE A 206 24.38 -3.61 7.29
C ILE A 206 25.80 -4.17 7.18
N HIS A 207 26.21 -4.95 8.18
CA HIS A 207 27.50 -5.64 8.17
C HIS A 207 27.39 -7.02 7.51
N LYS A 208 26.34 -7.78 7.84
CA LYS A 208 26.10 -9.11 7.28
C LYS A 208 24.62 -9.36 7.07
N MET A 209 24.28 -10.08 6.00
CA MET A 209 22.93 -10.55 5.71
C MET A 209 22.88 -12.06 5.89
N LEU A 210 21.85 -12.56 6.58
CA LEU A 210 21.65 -13.98 6.82
C LEU A 210 20.27 -14.39 6.30
N VAL A 211 20.19 -15.52 5.63
CA VAL A 211 18.92 -16.07 5.15
C VAL A 211 18.81 -17.53 5.56
N ASN A 212 17.64 -17.90 6.06
CA ASN A 212 17.30 -19.28 6.43
C ASN A 212 16.40 -19.94 5.37
N SER A 213 16.17 -21.24 5.52
CA SER A 213 15.17 -22.06 4.81
C SER A 213 13.77 -21.43 4.73
N THR A 214 13.39 -20.60 5.71
CA THR A 214 12.13 -19.84 5.75
C THR A 214 12.05 -18.68 4.75
N ARG A 215 13.14 -18.36 4.03
CA ARG A 215 13.26 -17.25 3.06
C ARG A 215 12.97 -15.86 3.65
N ILE A 216 13.15 -15.72 4.96
CA ILE A 216 13.09 -14.44 5.67
C ILE A 216 14.55 -13.98 5.87
N PRO A 217 14.94 -12.78 5.37
CA PRO A 217 16.28 -12.26 5.57
C PRO A 217 16.40 -11.58 6.94
N TYR A 218 17.54 -11.79 7.59
CA TYR A 218 17.94 -11.16 8.83
C TYR A 218 19.18 -10.30 8.57
N PHE A 219 19.21 -9.10 9.12
CA PHE A 219 20.30 -8.15 8.95
C PHE A 219 21.07 -8.03 10.26
N VAL A 220 22.37 -8.31 10.22
CA VAL A 220 23.30 -7.98 11.31
C VAL A 220 23.75 -6.55 11.07
N VAL A 221 23.30 -5.67 11.95
CA VAL A 221 23.48 -4.22 11.80
C VAL A 221 24.42 -3.70 12.88
N LYS A 222 25.36 -2.84 12.50
CA LYS A 222 26.17 -2.07 13.45
C LYS A 222 25.50 -0.70 13.64
N PRO A 223 25.09 -0.33 14.87
CA PRO A 223 24.50 0.99 15.13
C PRO A 223 25.54 2.09 14.88
N LEU A 224 25.07 3.22 14.34
CA LEU A 224 25.83 4.44 14.10
C LEU A 224 25.45 5.54 15.10
#